data_AF-A0A7X6SL60-F1
#
_entry.id   AF-A0A7X6SL60-F1
#
_cell.length_a   1.000
_cell.length_b   1.000
_cell.length_c   1.000
_cell.angle_alpha   90.00
_cell.angle_beta   90.00
_cell.angle_gamma   90.00
#
_symmetry.space_group_name_H-M   'P 1'
#
loop_
_entity.id
_entity.type
_entity.pdbx_description
1 polymer ?
#
loop_
_entity_poly.entity_id
_entity_poly.type
_entity_poly.pdbx_seq_one_letter_code
_entity_poly.pdbx_strand_id
1 'polypeptide(L)'
;MRYFDDAGDPQQRRLYAAEEAVIDEIGPRLRRWTEVQAFLESVLVLPGYLDEFPDAPLDVELQRRSRSATASLAVSGADTIFIRDGSWNALTVLHELAHLVVASTGGTNEAHGATFAATELHLVRLRCGFDQYGILLTSFQRHGVQRAL
;
A
#
# COMPACT_ATOMS: atom_id res chain seq x y z
N MET A 1 -16.71 13.89 -5.49
CA MET A 1 -15.43 13.20 -5.80
C MET A 1 -14.32 14.22 -5.64
N ARG A 2 -13.62 14.22 -4.51
CA ARG A 2 -12.47 15.11 -4.29
C ARG A 2 -11.24 14.36 -4.77
N TYR A 3 -10.58 14.91 -5.78
CA TYR A 3 -9.26 14.48 -6.20
C TYR A 3 -8.27 15.08 -5.21
N PHE A 4 -7.51 14.24 -4.50
CA PHE A 4 -6.38 14.67 -3.69
C PHE A 4 -5.17 14.77 -4.62
N ASP A 5 -5.01 15.92 -5.27
CA ASP A 5 -3.77 16.27 -5.97
C ASP A 5 -2.92 17.06 -4.97
N ASP A 6 -2.14 16.35 -4.15
CA ASP A 6 -1.32 16.93 -3.08
C ASP A 6 0.11 17.20 -3.58
N ALA A 7 0.20 17.94 -4.69
CA ALA A 7 1.46 18.44 -5.24
C ALA A 7 2.07 19.49 -4.28
N GLY A 8 2.53 19.04 -3.12
CA GLY A 8 2.92 19.89 -2.01
C GLY A 8 3.38 19.10 -0.79
N ASP A 9 2.82 17.92 -0.53
CA ASP A 9 3.12 17.16 0.69
C ASP A 9 4.58 16.67 0.73
N PRO A 10 5.43 17.20 1.64
CA PRO A 10 6.79 16.73 1.81
C PRO A 10 6.87 15.29 2.35
N GLN A 11 5.84 14.80 3.03
CA GLN A 11 5.77 13.45 3.56
C GLN A 11 5.52 12.45 2.43
N GLN A 12 4.50 12.67 1.59
CA GLN A 12 4.24 11.86 0.39
C GLN A 12 5.49 11.71 -0.50
N ARG A 13 6.21 12.81 -0.78
CA ARG A 13 7.43 12.76 -1.59
C ARG A 13 8.54 11.90 -0.97
N ARG A 14 8.69 11.95 0.36
CA ARG A 14 9.65 11.10 1.08
C ARG A 14 9.24 9.63 1.04
N LEU A 15 7.96 9.35 1.20
CA LEU A 15 7.41 8.01 1.13
C LEU A 15 7.65 7.40 -0.25
N TYR A 16 7.27 8.09 -1.33
CA TYR A 16 7.53 7.61 -2.69
C TYR A 16 9.02 7.41 -2.99
N ALA A 17 9.89 8.32 -2.54
CA ALA A 17 11.33 8.13 -2.69
C ALA A 17 11.83 6.88 -1.94
N ALA A 18 11.27 6.60 -0.76
CA ALA A 18 11.63 5.45 0.04
C ALA A 18 11.14 4.12 -0.55
N GLU A 19 9.90 4.09 -1.05
CA GLU A 19 9.31 2.93 -1.73
C GLU A 19 10.08 2.61 -3.01
N GLU A 20 10.30 3.62 -3.86
CA GLU A 20 11.03 3.46 -5.14
C GLU A 20 12.42 2.87 -4.92
N ALA A 21 13.10 3.26 -3.83
CA ALA A 21 14.44 2.77 -3.52
C ALA A 21 14.50 1.25 -3.21
N VAL A 22 13.38 0.62 -2.86
CA VAL A 22 13.32 -0.80 -2.44
C VAL A 22 12.23 -1.60 -3.16
N ILE A 23 11.58 -1.03 -4.18
CA ILE A 23 10.38 -1.60 -4.81
C ILE A 23 10.58 -3.01 -5.39
N ASP A 24 11.80 -3.32 -5.84
CA ASP A 24 12.19 -4.62 -6.38
C ASP A 24 12.62 -5.64 -5.30
N GLU A 25 12.78 -5.20 -4.05
CA GLU A 25 13.20 -6.01 -2.90
C GLU A 25 12.00 -6.50 -2.06
N ILE A 26 10.84 -5.87 -2.21
CA ILE A 26 9.63 -6.17 -1.44
C ILE A 26 8.66 -7.06 -2.22
N GLY A 27 8.35 -8.20 -1.61
CA GLY A 27 7.40 -9.22 -2.00
C GLY A 27 7.82 -10.07 -3.19
N PRO A 28 6.93 -10.96 -3.67
CA PRO A 28 7.18 -11.74 -4.87
C PRO A 28 7.13 -10.87 -6.13
N ARG A 29 7.82 -11.30 -7.18
CA ARG A 29 7.68 -10.71 -8.51
C ARG A 29 6.33 -11.08 -9.13
N LEU A 30 5.53 -10.07 -9.49
CA LEU A 30 4.20 -10.24 -10.09
C LEU A 30 4.26 -9.93 -11.59
N ARG A 31 4.42 -10.95 -12.42
CA ARG A 31 4.58 -10.83 -13.87
C ARG A 31 3.25 -10.82 -14.63
N ARG A 32 2.20 -11.37 -14.02
CA ARG A 32 0.87 -11.53 -14.63
C ARG A 32 -0.19 -10.88 -13.76
N TRP A 33 -1.25 -10.39 -14.40
CA TRP A 33 -2.39 -9.81 -13.68
C TRP A 33 -3.00 -10.77 -12.65
N THR A 34 -3.10 -12.06 -12.99
CA THR A 34 -3.59 -13.09 -12.08
C THR A 34 -2.71 -13.25 -10.84
N GLU A 35 -1.42 -12.96 -10.93
CA GLU A 35 -0.51 -12.99 -9.77
C GLU A 35 -0.73 -11.76 -8.87
N VAL A 36 -1.11 -10.61 -9.44
CA VAL A 36 -1.53 -9.43 -8.66
C VAL A 36 -2.81 -9.73 -7.87
N GLN A 37 -3.80 -10.34 -8.53
CA GLN A 37 -5.05 -10.76 -7.89
C GLN A 37 -4.80 -11.77 -6.78
N ALA A 38 -4.08 -12.86 -7.09
CA ALA A 38 -3.76 -13.89 -6.11
C ALA A 38 -2.91 -13.35 -4.94
N PHE A 39 -2.03 -12.37 -5.19
CA PHE A 39 -1.25 -11.74 -4.13
C PHE A 39 -2.15 -10.97 -3.17
N LEU A 40 -3.04 -10.09 -3.66
CA LEU A 40 -3.97 -9.37 -2.79
C LEU A 40 -4.89 -10.31 -2.03
N GLU A 41 -5.52 -11.27 -2.72
CA GLU A 41 -6.38 -12.27 -2.08
C GLU A 41 -5.63 -13.00 -0.97
N SER A 42 -4.38 -13.39 -1.22
CA SER A 42 -3.55 -14.06 -0.22
C SER A 42 -3.27 -13.20 1.01
N VAL A 43 -3.27 -11.86 0.91
CA VAL A 43 -3.12 -10.96 2.05
C VAL A 43 -4.40 -10.94 2.89
N LEU A 44 -5.55 -10.75 2.23
CA LEU A 44 -6.85 -10.60 2.89
C LEU A 44 -7.28 -11.87 3.65
N VAL A 45 -6.83 -13.05 3.19
CA VAL A 45 -7.13 -14.34 3.84
C VAL A 45 -6.06 -14.79 4.84
N LEU A 46 -5.03 -13.99 5.14
CA LEU A 46 -4.00 -14.38 6.11
C LEU A 46 -4.59 -14.56 7.51
N PRO A 47 -4.27 -15.68 8.21
CA PRO A 47 -4.47 -15.75 9.65
C PRO A 47 -3.70 -14.60 10.32
N GLY A 48 -4.42 -13.71 11.00
CA GLY A 48 -3.87 -12.51 11.62
C GLY A 48 -4.22 -11.18 10.94
N TYR A 49 -4.77 -11.18 9.72
CA TYR A 49 -5.16 -9.92 9.06
C TYR A 49 -6.23 -9.16 9.87
N LEU A 50 -7.30 -9.84 10.28
CA LEU A 50 -8.35 -9.21 11.11
C LEU A 50 -7.95 -9.03 12.58
N ASP A 51 -6.92 -9.72 13.05
CA ASP A 51 -6.36 -9.46 14.38
C ASP A 51 -5.58 -8.12 14.38
N GLU A 52 -4.87 -7.85 13.29
CA GLU A 52 -4.12 -6.60 13.09
C GLU A 52 -5.02 -5.43 12.68
N PHE A 53 -6.02 -5.68 11.84
CA PHE A 53 -6.91 -4.68 11.26
C PHE A 53 -8.40 -5.04 11.48
N PRO A 54 -8.88 -5.07 12.74
CA PRO A 54 -10.24 -5.52 13.06
C PRO A 54 -11.33 -4.64 12.46
N ASP A 55 -11.04 -3.35 12.27
CA ASP A 55 -11.98 -2.37 11.71
C ASP A 55 -11.94 -2.30 10.17
N ALA A 56 -11.14 -3.14 9.51
CA ALA A 56 -11.00 -3.17 8.05
C ALA A 56 -11.26 -4.57 7.44
N PRO A 57 -12.46 -5.16 7.61
CA PRO A 57 -12.86 -6.40 6.94
C PRO A 57 -13.20 -6.14 5.46
N LEU A 58 -12.18 -5.79 4.68
CA LEU A 58 -12.32 -5.34 3.30
C LEU A 58 -12.69 -6.49 2.34
N ASP A 59 -13.62 -6.23 1.43
CA ASP A 59 -13.90 -7.08 0.26
C ASP A 59 -13.41 -6.35 -1.00
N VAL A 60 -12.13 -6.53 -1.31
CA VAL A 60 -11.44 -5.65 -2.27
C VAL A 60 -11.60 -6.12 -3.70
N GLU A 61 -12.16 -5.26 -4.57
CA GLU A 61 -12.17 -5.46 -6.01
C GLU A 61 -10.88 -4.93 -6.65
N LEU A 62 -10.19 -5.76 -7.44
CA LEU A 62 -9.03 -5.34 -8.23
C LEU A 62 -9.39 -5.05 -9.68
N GLN A 63 -9.07 -3.84 -10.12
CA GLN A 63 -9.21 -3.42 -11.50
C GLN A 63 -7.87 -3.04 -12.14
N ARG A 64 -7.66 -3.52 -13.37
CA ARG A 64 -6.49 -3.16 -14.16
C ARG A 64 -6.71 -1.83 -14.86
N ARG A 65 -5.75 -0.91 -14.73
CA ARG A 65 -5.70 0.34 -15.51
C ARG A 65 -4.72 0.27 -16.66
N SER A 66 -4.94 1.14 -17.65
CA SER A 66 -4.04 1.26 -18.80
C SER A 66 -2.62 1.65 -18.38
N ARG A 67 -1.64 1.29 -19.21
CA ARG A 67 -0.23 1.69 -19.02
C ARG A 67 -0.01 3.20 -19.10
N SER A 68 -0.91 3.92 -19.78
CA SER A 68 -0.91 5.38 -19.91
C SER A 68 -1.49 6.11 -18.69
N ALA A 69 -2.07 5.40 -17.72
CA ALA A 69 -2.48 6.02 -16.46
C ALA A 69 -1.26 6.60 -15.74
N THR A 70 -1.45 7.67 -14.96
CA THR A 70 -0.37 8.32 -14.23
C THR A 70 -0.01 7.57 -12.95
N ALA A 71 -0.98 6.91 -12.30
CA ALA A 71 -0.80 6.20 -11.04
C ALA A 71 -1.77 5.02 -10.87
N SER A 72 -1.42 4.12 -9.95
CA SER A 72 -2.38 3.25 -9.25
C SER A 72 -3.15 4.09 -8.22
N LEU A 73 -4.33 3.61 -7.78
CA LEU A 73 -5.07 4.26 -6.68
C LEU A 73 -6.09 3.32 -6.04
N ALA A 74 -6.38 3.56 -4.77
CA ALA A 74 -7.49 2.99 -4.03
C ALA A 74 -8.72 3.92 -4.00
N VAL A 75 -9.93 3.33 -3.99
CA VAL A 75 -11.21 4.02 -3.82
C VAL A 75 -11.96 3.37 -2.66
N SER A 76 -11.86 3.99 -1.48
CA SER A 76 -12.41 3.45 -0.21
C SER A 76 -13.92 3.30 -0.16
N GLY A 77 -14.69 4.14 -0.86
CA GLY A 77 -16.16 4.03 -0.87
C GLY A 77 -16.70 2.77 -1.59
N ALA A 78 -15.84 2.04 -2.29
CA ALA A 78 -16.20 0.85 -3.06
C ALA A 78 -15.18 -0.30 -2.88
N ASP A 79 -14.28 -0.19 -1.88
CA ASP A 79 -13.16 -1.12 -1.66
C ASP A 79 -12.47 -1.54 -2.96
N THR A 80 -12.24 -0.59 -3.86
CA THR A 80 -11.68 -0.89 -5.19
C THR A 80 -10.24 -0.43 -5.27
N ILE A 81 -9.34 -1.31 -5.68
CA ILE A 81 -7.96 -0.96 -6.02
C ILE A 81 -7.80 -1.00 -7.53
N PHE A 82 -7.28 0.10 -8.07
CA PHE A 82 -6.91 0.20 -9.45
C PHE A 82 -5.40 0.17 -9.63
N ILE A 83 -4.87 -0.88 -10.25
CA ILE A 83 -3.42 -1.02 -10.49
C ILE A 83 -3.07 -0.68 -11.93
N ARG A 84 -2.14 0.25 -12.11
CA ARG A 84 -1.58 0.60 -13.42
C ARG A 84 -0.78 -0.57 -14.01
N ASP A 85 -1.02 -0.87 -15.29
CA ASP A 85 -0.18 -1.78 -16.07
C ASP A 85 1.27 -1.25 -16.17
N GLY A 86 2.22 -2.01 -15.62
CA GLY A 86 3.63 -1.61 -15.46
C GLY A 86 4.05 -1.38 -14.00
N SER A 87 3.09 -1.32 -13.06
CA SER A 87 3.34 -1.19 -11.62
C SER A 87 2.89 -2.46 -10.86
N TRP A 88 3.07 -3.62 -11.48
CA TRP A 88 2.71 -4.92 -10.91
C TRP A 88 3.83 -5.42 -9.99
N ASN A 89 3.92 -4.84 -8.80
CA ASN A 89 4.81 -5.29 -7.75
C ASN A 89 4.04 -5.34 -6.42
N ALA A 90 4.54 -6.12 -5.48
CA ALA A 90 3.86 -6.35 -4.21
C ALA A 90 3.75 -5.06 -3.39
N LEU A 91 4.79 -4.22 -3.37
CA LEU A 91 4.78 -2.98 -2.59
C LEU A 91 3.68 -2.02 -3.07
N THR A 92 3.49 -1.83 -4.38
CA THR A 92 2.38 -1.05 -4.93
C THR A 92 1.03 -1.63 -4.53
N VAL A 93 0.85 -2.95 -4.51
CA VAL A 93 -0.42 -3.55 -4.07
C VAL A 93 -0.67 -3.29 -2.58
N LEU A 94 0.35 -3.44 -1.75
CA LEU A 94 0.25 -3.20 -0.30
C LEU A 94 0.06 -1.71 0.02
N HIS A 95 0.66 -0.81 -0.75
CA HIS A 95 0.47 0.64 -0.68
C HIS A 95 -1.01 0.99 -0.91
N GLU A 96 -1.61 0.48 -1.99
CA GLU A 96 -3.02 0.76 -2.27
C GLU A 96 -3.96 0.11 -1.24
N LEU A 97 -3.60 -1.07 -0.72
CA LEU A 97 -4.36 -1.69 0.37
C LEU A 97 -4.26 -0.87 1.66
N ALA A 98 -3.11 -0.28 1.96
CA ALA A 98 -2.94 0.58 3.13
C ALA A 98 -3.90 1.79 3.10
N HIS A 99 -4.15 2.38 1.93
CA HIS A 99 -5.15 3.44 1.79
C HIS A 99 -6.55 2.98 2.21
N LEU A 100 -6.96 1.77 1.80
CA LEU A 100 -8.26 1.22 2.18
C LEU A 100 -8.33 0.96 3.68
N VAL A 101 -7.30 0.32 4.26
CA VAL A 101 -7.25 0.02 5.69
C VAL A 101 -7.35 1.29 6.53
N VAL A 102 -6.55 2.31 6.21
CA VAL A 102 -6.56 3.60 6.93
C VAL A 102 -7.91 4.31 6.79
N ALA A 103 -8.54 4.22 5.63
CA ALA A 103 -9.87 4.80 5.42
C ALA A 103 -10.94 4.12 6.28
N SER A 104 -10.87 2.79 6.46
CA SER A 104 -11.81 2.03 7.30
C SER A 104 -11.65 2.34 8.79
N THR A 105 -10.43 2.65 9.26
CA THR A 105 -10.16 2.99 10.68
C THR A 105 -10.49 4.44 11.03
N GLY A 106 -11.07 5.23 10.12
CA GLY A 106 -11.35 6.66 10.34
C GLY A 106 -10.09 7.53 10.41
N GLY A 107 -9.00 7.10 9.75
CA GLY A 107 -7.74 7.83 9.69
C GLY A 107 -7.87 9.26 9.14
N THR A 108 -6.94 10.13 9.53
CA THR A 108 -6.93 11.56 9.19
C THR A 108 -6.72 11.82 7.69
N ASN A 109 -7.13 13.02 7.23
CA ASN A 109 -7.09 13.51 5.84
C ASN A 109 -5.70 13.54 5.14
N GLU A 110 -4.62 13.04 5.75
CA GLU A 110 -3.30 13.00 5.14
C GLU A 110 -3.09 11.63 4.49
N ALA A 111 -3.30 11.54 3.18
CA ALA A 111 -3.29 10.28 2.43
C ALA A 111 -2.00 9.45 2.64
N HIS A 112 -0.85 10.10 2.81
CA HIS A 112 0.45 9.46 3.00
C HIS A 112 1.11 9.80 4.36
N GLY A 113 0.29 10.16 5.35
CA GLY A 113 0.72 10.55 6.68
C GLY A 113 1.31 9.42 7.53
N ALA A 114 1.54 9.71 8.80
CA ALA A 114 2.20 8.79 9.73
C ALA A 114 1.45 7.46 9.94
N THR A 115 0.11 7.49 9.99
CA THR A 115 -0.73 6.29 10.12
C THR A 115 -0.66 5.42 8.87
N PHE A 116 -0.62 6.04 7.69
CA PHE A 116 -0.44 5.33 6.42
C PHE A 116 0.89 4.58 6.40
N ALA A 117 2.00 5.27 6.68
CA ALA A 117 3.33 4.67 6.65
C ALA A 117 3.47 3.52 7.66
N ALA A 118 2.85 3.64 8.85
CA ALA A 118 2.79 2.54 9.80
C ALA A 118 1.98 1.36 9.25
N THR A 119 0.78 1.62 8.73
CA THR A 119 -0.11 0.57 8.18
C THR A 119 0.56 -0.21 7.05
N GLU A 120 1.23 0.46 6.13
CA GLU A 120 1.99 -0.19 5.05
C GLU A 120 3.11 -1.09 5.59
N LEU A 121 3.86 -0.63 6.60
CA LEU A 121 4.87 -1.45 7.26
C LEU A 121 4.27 -2.70 7.93
N HIS A 122 3.10 -2.58 8.58
CA HIS A 122 2.40 -3.71 9.17
C HIS A 122 1.95 -4.72 8.10
N LEU A 123 1.40 -4.25 6.98
CA LEU A 123 1.03 -5.09 5.84
C LEU A 123 2.24 -5.82 5.23
N VAL A 124 3.37 -5.13 5.06
CA VAL A 124 4.63 -5.73 4.59
C VAL A 124 5.13 -6.76 5.59
N ARG A 125 5.11 -6.47 6.89
CA ARG A 125 5.51 -7.45 7.92
C ARG A 125 4.63 -8.69 7.88
N LEU A 126 3.32 -8.51 7.83
CA LEU A 126 2.33 -9.57 7.83
C LEU A 126 2.48 -10.47 6.60
N ARG A 127 2.58 -9.87 5.41
CA ARG A 127 2.58 -10.63 4.14
C ARG A 127 3.96 -11.07 3.67
N CYS A 128 4.96 -10.22 3.83
CA CYS A 128 6.27 -10.37 3.23
C CYS A 128 7.37 -10.75 4.25
N GLY A 129 7.05 -10.71 5.54
CA GLY A 129 7.92 -11.17 6.62
C GLY A 129 8.83 -10.09 7.20
N PHE A 130 9.53 -10.46 8.27
CA PHE A 130 10.32 -9.55 9.09
C PHE A 130 11.48 -8.88 8.34
N ASP A 131 12.18 -9.62 7.49
CA ASP A 131 13.35 -9.10 6.77
C ASP A 131 12.96 -7.97 5.82
N GLN A 132 11.87 -8.15 5.07
CA GLN A 132 11.38 -7.16 4.12
C GLN A 132 10.74 -5.96 4.81
N TYR A 133 10.06 -6.19 5.95
CA TYR A 133 9.71 -5.10 6.86
C TYR A 133 10.94 -4.28 7.26
N GLY A 134 12.05 -4.93 7.64
CA GLY A 134 13.29 -4.26 8.01
C GLY A 134 13.90 -3.41 6.88
N ILE A 135 13.83 -3.90 5.64
CA ILE A 135 14.26 -3.16 4.44
C ILE A 135 13.43 -1.89 4.28
N LEU A 136 12.10 -2.01 4.25
CA LEU A 136 11.21 -0.86 4.08
C LEU A 136 11.34 0.13 5.26
N LEU A 137 11.41 -0.37 6.49
CA LEU A 137 11.57 0.43 7.70
C LEU A 137 12.85 1.28 7.66
N THR A 138 13.95 0.68 7.20
CA THR A 138 15.24 1.36 7.05
C THR A 138 15.19 2.38 5.92
N SER A 139 14.52 2.06 4.81
CA SER A 139 14.30 3.02 3.73
C SER A 139 13.48 4.23 4.20
N PHE A 140 12.41 4.00 4.96
CA PHE A 140 11.58 5.05 5.56
C PHE A 140 12.40 5.96 6.48
N GLN A 141 13.25 5.38 7.34
CA GLN A 141 14.15 6.15 8.21
C GLN A 141 15.16 6.99 7.40
N ARG A 142 15.78 6.40 6.37
CA ARG A 142 16.77 7.08 5.51
C ARG A 142 16.18 8.28 4.78
N HIS A 143 14.91 8.19 4.39
CA HIS A 143 14.21 9.28 3.70
C HIS A 143 13.42 10.19 4.63
N GLY A 144 13.44 9.94 5.95
CA GLY A 144 12.75 10.77 6.94
C GLY A 144 11.23 10.71 6.86
N VAL A 145 10.68 9.56 6.47
CA VAL A 145 9.24 9.26 6.48
C VAL A 145 8.75 9.20 7.92
N GLN A 146 7.79 10.05 8.27
CA GLN A 146 7.11 9.99 9.57
C GLN A 146 6.20 8.76 9.64
N ARG A 147 6.08 8.15 10.80
CA ARG A 147 5.23 6.98 11.04
C ARG A 147 4.66 7.01 12.45
N ALA A 148 3.43 6.54 12.61
CA ALA A 148 2.84 6.33 13.92
C ALA A 148 3.63 5.23 14.66
N LEU A 149 3.58 5.28 16.00
CA LEU A 149 4.23 4.29 16.87
C LEU A 149 3.32 3.08 17.10
#